data_AF-A0A7S0CR13-F1
#
_entry.id   AF-A0A7S0CR13-F1
#
_cell.length_a   1.000
_cell.length_b   1.000
_cell.length_c   1.000
_cell.angle_alpha   90.00
_cell.angle_beta   90.00
_cell.angle_gamma   90.00
#
_symmetry.space_group_name_H-M   'P 1'
#
loop_
_entity.id
_entity.type
_entity.pdbx_description
1 polymer ?
#
loop_
_entity_poly.entity_id
_entity_poly.type
_entity_poly.pdbx_seq_one_letter_code
_entity_poly.pdbx_strand_id
1 'polypeptide(L)'
;EFFQRNLTHPLLKLAVNALSPAYLRVGGTGGDFLTYGVKKGDCRRKLSNKTDAKMSREQEKVVRAVSRESGYFSQECLNMALWRDLNTLVQAGDIDLVFGLNDLKRKDNSFDPSNVKELL
;
A
#
# COMPACT_ATOMS: atom_id res chain seq x y z
N GLU A 1 0.44 3.18 9.60
CA GLU A 1 0.86 2.84 8.23
C GLU A 1 0.47 3.98 7.26
N PHE A 2 1.33 4.36 6.31
CA PHE A 2 1.16 5.56 5.44
C PHE A 2 -0.11 5.48 4.57
N PHE A 3 -0.45 4.30 4.07
CA PHE A 3 -1.62 4.07 3.22
C PHE A 3 -2.96 4.03 3.97
N GLN A 4 -2.92 4.19 5.30
CA GLN A 4 -4.11 4.41 6.13
C GLN A 4 -4.45 5.91 6.32
N ARG A 5 -3.65 6.83 5.74
CA ARG A 5 -3.85 8.28 5.86
C ARG A 5 -4.83 8.79 4.81
N ASN A 6 -5.60 9.83 5.17
CA ASN A 6 -6.49 10.52 4.25
C ASN A 6 -5.71 11.51 3.37
N LEU A 7 -5.30 11.07 2.18
CA LEU A 7 -4.56 11.92 1.22
C LEU A 7 -5.43 13.03 0.59
N THR A 8 -6.76 12.98 0.77
CA THR A 8 -7.69 13.98 0.22
C THR A 8 -7.93 15.16 1.15
N HIS A 9 -7.27 15.19 2.32
CA HIS A 9 -7.48 16.24 3.31
C HIS A 9 -7.02 17.62 2.80
N PRO A 10 -7.84 18.69 2.89
CA PRO A 10 -7.52 19.99 2.30
C PRO A 10 -6.26 20.63 2.88
N LEU A 11 -6.00 20.45 4.18
CA LEU A 11 -4.76 20.94 4.80
C LEU A 11 -3.50 20.26 4.25
N LEU A 12 -3.60 19.00 3.82
CA LEU A 12 -2.46 18.31 3.22
C LEU A 12 -2.12 18.92 1.86
N LYS A 13 -3.14 19.29 1.08
CA LYS A 13 -2.96 20.03 -0.18
C LYS A 13 -2.30 21.39 0.06
N LEU A 14 -2.74 22.14 1.06
CA LEU A 14 -2.13 23.43 1.41
C LEU A 14 -0.65 23.26 1.81
N ALA A 15 -0.35 22.25 2.63
CA ALA A 15 1.02 21.97 3.07
C ALA A 15 1.93 21.57 1.89
N VAL A 16 1.45 20.69 1.01
CA VAL A 16 2.18 20.25 -0.18
C VAL A 16 2.46 21.43 -1.12
N ASN A 17 1.47 22.30 -1.35
CA ASN A 17 1.66 23.50 -2.18
C ASN A 17 2.70 24.47 -1.59
N ALA A 18 2.71 24.65 -0.27
CA ALA A 18 3.67 25.53 0.40
C ALA A 18 5.11 25.00 0.35
N LEU A 19 5.29 23.70 0.10
CA LEU A 19 6.60 23.05 -0.01
C LEU A 19 7.09 22.95 -1.45
N SER A 20 6.29 23.39 -2.43
CA SER A 20 6.65 23.35 -3.84
C SER A 20 7.80 24.33 -4.18
N PRO A 21 8.74 23.96 -5.08
CA PRO A 21 8.92 22.64 -5.68
C PRO A 21 9.65 21.68 -4.72
N ALA A 22 9.22 20.42 -4.68
CA ALA A 22 9.84 19.41 -3.83
C ALA A 22 9.67 17.99 -4.38
N TYR A 23 10.31 17.03 -3.71
CA TYR A 23 10.09 15.60 -3.91
C TYR A 23 9.25 15.03 -2.76
N LEU A 24 8.23 14.24 -3.08
CA LEU A 24 7.52 13.40 -2.12
C LEU A 24 8.02 11.96 -2.26
N ARG A 25 8.69 11.45 -1.23
CA ARG A 25 9.10 10.03 -1.17
C ARG A 25 8.03 9.20 -0.47
N VAL A 26 7.46 8.22 -1.15
CA VAL A 26 6.63 7.16 -0.56
C VAL A 26 7.45 5.89 -0.48
N GLY A 27 7.71 5.40 0.74
CA GLY A 27 8.54 4.22 0.96
C GLY A 27 8.76 3.96 2.45
N GLY A 28 9.98 3.55 2.80
CA GLY A 28 10.30 3.07 4.15
C GLY A 28 10.01 1.58 4.31
N THR A 29 10.15 1.03 5.51
CA THR A 29 10.05 -0.41 5.78
C THR A 29 8.73 -1.03 5.30
N GLY A 30 7.62 -0.28 5.38
CA GLY A 30 6.31 -0.76 4.92
C GLY A 30 6.19 -0.93 3.39
N GLY A 31 7.07 -0.29 2.59
CA GLY A 31 7.05 -0.39 1.13
C GLY A 31 7.29 -1.82 0.63
N ASP A 32 8.12 -2.57 1.34
CA ASP A 32 8.43 -3.97 1.05
C ASP A 32 7.30 -4.96 1.41
N PHE A 33 6.26 -4.47 2.07
CA PHE A 33 5.06 -5.26 2.41
C PHE A 33 3.83 -4.81 1.61
N LEU A 34 4.00 -3.88 0.67
CA LEU A 34 2.92 -3.38 -0.17
C LEU A 34 2.70 -4.27 -1.38
N THR A 35 1.44 -4.60 -1.67
CA THR A 35 1.01 -5.22 -2.92
C THR A 35 0.29 -4.19 -3.79
N TYR A 36 0.67 -4.09 -5.06
CA TYR A 36 0.03 -3.19 -6.02
C TYR A 36 -1.18 -3.87 -6.66
N GLY A 37 -2.37 -3.29 -6.48
CA GLY A 37 -3.64 -3.77 -7.03
C GLY A 37 -4.34 -2.66 -7.80
N VAL A 38 -3.63 -2.06 -8.76
CA VAL A 38 -4.02 -0.83 -9.46
C VAL A 38 -4.80 -1.14 -10.74
N LYS A 39 -4.43 -2.16 -11.53
CA LYS A 39 -5.11 -2.49 -12.80
C LYS A 39 -6.16 -3.58 -12.67
N LYS A 40 -6.02 -4.48 -11.70
CA LYS A 40 -7.05 -5.44 -11.30
C LYS A 40 -7.35 -5.25 -9.83
N GLY A 41 -8.59 -5.58 -9.41
CA GLY A 41 -9.03 -5.60 -8.00
C GLY A 41 -8.31 -6.63 -7.11
N ASP A 42 -7.00 -6.80 -7.32
CA ASP A 42 -6.12 -7.84 -6.83
C ASP A 42 -5.66 -7.63 -5.39
N CYS A 43 -6.10 -6.53 -4.76
CA CYS A 43 -6.12 -6.45 -3.30
C CYS A 43 -7.01 -7.53 -2.65
N ARG A 44 -7.82 -8.25 -3.44
CA ARG A 44 -8.63 -9.39 -2.99
C ARG A 44 -8.01 -10.74 -3.37
N ARG A 45 -6.82 -11.06 -2.85
CA ARG A 45 -6.27 -12.42 -2.58
C ARG A 45 -4.75 -12.28 -2.42
N LYS A 46 -4.14 -12.53 -1.27
CA LYS A 46 -4.05 -13.84 -0.60
C LYS A 46 -3.68 -13.67 0.88
N LEU A 47 -4.68 -13.66 1.75
CA LEU A 47 -4.59 -14.53 2.94
C LEU A 47 -4.69 -15.98 2.41
N SER A 48 -3.63 -16.49 1.76
CA SER A 48 -3.68 -17.86 1.26
C SER A 48 -3.46 -18.82 2.41
N ASN A 49 -4.57 -19.46 2.77
CA ASN A 49 -4.70 -20.86 3.15
C ASN A 49 -4.37 -21.24 4.58
N LYS A 50 -5.34 -21.04 5.47
CA LYS A 50 -5.90 -22.20 6.19
C LYS A 50 -7.39 -22.26 5.96
N THR A 51 -7.76 -23.13 5.01
CA THR A 51 -9.09 -23.68 4.71
C THR A 51 -10.18 -22.68 4.32
N ASP A 52 -10.81 -22.94 3.16
CA ASP A 52 -12.15 -22.47 2.79
C ASP A 52 -13.25 -23.03 3.73
N ALA A 53 -13.01 -22.96 5.04
CA ALA A 53 -14.03 -23.15 6.06
C ALA A 53 -14.56 -21.76 6.43
N LYS A 54 -15.89 -21.58 6.41
CA LYS A 54 -16.56 -20.39 6.95
C LYS A 54 -16.02 -20.13 8.37
N MET A 55 -15.10 -19.19 8.48
CA MET A 55 -14.48 -18.80 9.75
C MET A 55 -15.52 -18.06 10.59
N SER A 56 -15.73 -18.46 11.84
CA SER A 56 -16.72 -17.82 12.71
C SER A 56 -16.31 -16.39 13.06
N ARG A 57 -17.28 -15.55 13.46
CA ARG A 57 -17.02 -14.16 13.89
C ARG A 57 -16.02 -14.06 15.05
N GLU A 58 -15.90 -15.07 15.91
CA GLU A 58 -14.87 -15.09 16.95
C GLU A 58 -13.47 -15.35 16.39
N GLN A 59 -13.33 -16.25 15.43
CA GLN A 59 -12.04 -16.58 14.83
C GLN A 59 -11.46 -15.40 14.04
N GLU A 60 -12.31 -14.60 13.39
CA GLU A 60 -11.88 -13.36 12.73
C GLU A 60 -11.33 -12.33 13.74
N LYS A 61 -11.94 -12.23 14.93
CA LYS A 61 -11.43 -11.36 16.00
C LYS A 61 -10.06 -11.83 16.50
N VAL A 62 -9.85 -13.14 16.64
CA VAL A 62 -8.58 -13.72 17.10
C VAL A 62 -7.47 -13.49 16.07
N VAL A 63 -7.73 -13.72 14.77
CA VAL A 63 -6.73 -13.45 13.72
C VAL A 63 -6.34 -11.98 13.68
N ARG A 64 -7.32 -11.06 13.81
CA ARG A 64 -7.05 -9.61 13.89
C ARG A 64 -6.29 -9.22 15.15
N ALA A 65 -6.49 -9.91 16.27
CA ALA A 65 -5.75 -9.68 17.51
C ALA A 65 -4.30 -10.18 17.40
N VAL A 66 -4.09 -11.36 16.83
CA VAL A 66 -2.75 -11.94 16.61
C VAL A 66 -1.93 -11.08 15.65
N SER A 67 -2.51 -10.61 14.53
CA SER A 67 -1.83 -9.67 13.62
C SER A 67 -1.44 -8.34 14.27
N ARG A 68 -2.10 -7.95 15.38
CA ARG A 68 -1.77 -6.73 16.14
C ARG A 68 -0.66 -6.96 17.18
N GLU A 69 -0.47 -8.18 17.66
CA GLU A 69 0.51 -8.51 18.70
C GLU A 69 1.88 -8.92 18.14
N SER A 70 1.91 -9.56 16.96
CA SER A 70 3.16 -9.74 16.21
C SER A 70 3.49 -8.42 15.52
N GLY A 71 4.51 -7.68 15.98
CA GLY A 71 5.00 -6.42 15.40
C GLY A 71 5.58 -6.51 13.97
N TYR A 72 5.03 -7.40 13.16
CA TYR A 72 5.29 -7.57 11.74
C TYR A 72 4.34 -6.67 10.94
N PHE A 73 4.90 -5.91 10.00
CA PHE A 73 4.13 -5.13 9.03
C PHE A 73 3.10 -6.04 8.36
N SER A 74 1.83 -5.66 8.44
CA SER A 74 0.77 -6.41 7.76
C SER A 74 0.88 -6.16 6.25
N GLN A 75 0.59 -7.15 5.43
CA GLN A 75 0.62 -6.97 3.97
C GLN A 75 -0.45 -5.95 3.57
N GLU A 76 0.00 -4.75 3.22
CA GLU A 76 -0.86 -3.65 2.80
C GLU A 76 -1.13 -3.74 1.29
N CYS A 77 -2.24 -3.13 0.83
CA CYS A 77 -2.54 -3.07 -0.60
C CYS A 77 -2.73 -1.63 -1.08
N LEU A 78 -2.00 -1.26 -2.13
CA LEU A 78 -2.20 -0.04 -2.88
C LEU A 78 -3.22 -0.31 -3.99
N ASN A 79 -4.48 0.07 -3.74
CA ASN A 79 -5.53 0.00 -4.74
C ASN A 79 -5.54 1.24 -5.65
N MET A 80 -6.30 1.16 -6.74
CA MET A 80 -6.43 2.25 -7.71
C MET A 80 -6.93 3.57 -7.11
N ALA A 81 -7.83 3.54 -6.12
CA ALA A 81 -8.35 4.76 -5.51
C ALA A 81 -7.24 5.51 -4.76
N LEU A 82 -6.48 4.80 -3.94
CA LEU A 82 -5.36 5.37 -3.19
C LEU A 82 -4.21 5.80 -4.10
N TRP A 83 -3.92 5.04 -5.16
CA TRP A 83 -2.95 5.43 -6.18
C TRP A 83 -3.36 6.73 -6.88
N ARG A 84 -4.64 6.86 -7.25
CA ARG A 84 -5.18 8.09 -7.84
C ARG A 84 -5.10 9.27 -6.87
N ASP A 85 -5.45 9.06 -5.60
CA ASP A 85 -5.43 10.12 -4.59
C ASP A 85 -4.01 10.61 -4.34
N LEU A 86 -3.01 9.71 -4.29
CA LEU A 86 -1.60 10.07 -4.22
C LEU A 86 -1.16 10.89 -5.43
N ASN A 87 -1.46 10.43 -6.66
CA ASN A 87 -1.13 11.16 -7.88
C ASN A 87 -1.81 12.54 -7.94
N THR A 88 -3.05 12.64 -7.47
CA THR A 88 -3.78 13.92 -7.41
C THR A 88 -3.11 14.90 -6.45
N LEU A 89 -2.63 14.41 -5.30
CA LEU A 89 -1.94 15.25 -4.32
C LEU A 89 -0.62 15.81 -4.86
N VAL A 90 0.21 14.97 -5.51
CA VAL A 90 1.49 15.42 -6.06
C VAL A 90 1.31 16.38 -7.24
N GLN A 91 0.33 16.12 -8.12
CA GLN A 91 -0.01 17.06 -9.20
C GLN A 91 -0.51 18.40 -8.68
N ALA A 92 -1.31 18.39 -7.60
CA ALA A 92 -1.86 19.61 -7.03
C ALA A 92 -0.80 20.55 -6.44
N GLY A 93 0.32 20.01 -5.95
CA GLY A 93 1.39 20.77 -5.32
C GLY A 93 2.64 20.93 -6.16
N ASP A 94 2.61 20.55 -7.44
CA ASP A 94 3.80 20.61 -8.32
C ASP A 94 5.01 19.95 -7.65
N ILE A 95 4.79 18.71 -7.17
CA ILE A 95 5.78 17.90 -6.46
C ILE A 95 6.07 16.65 -7.30
N ASP A 96 7.34 16.27 -7.34
CA ASP A 96 7.78 15.03 -7.97
C ASP A 96 7.65 13.83 -7.02
N LEU A 97 7.02 12.75 -7.48
CA LEU A 97 6.85 11.52 -6.70
C LEU A 97 8.05 10.59 -6.86
N VAL A 98 8.68 10.21 -5.74
CA VAL A 98 9.65 9.10 -5.65
C VAL A 98 8.98 7.93 -4.94
N PHE A 99 8.61 6.89 -5.69
CA PHE A 99 7.87 5.74 -5.16
C PHE A 99 8.76 4.51 -4.99
N GLY A 100 8.89 4.01 -3.76
CA GLY A 100 9.65 2.80 -3.43
C GLY A 100 8.89 1.53 -3.82
N LEU A 101 9.60 0.61 -4.50
CA LEU A 101 9.06 -0.67 -4.92
C LEU A 101 9.26 -1.76 -3.86
N ASN A 102 8.35 -2.73 -3.82
CA ASN A 102 8.46 -3.90 -2.96
C ASN A 102 9.52 -4.87 -3.50
N ASP A 103 10.70 -4.89 -2.89
CA ASP A 103 11.80 -5.77 -3.31
C ASP A 103 11.72 -7.19 -2.70
N LEU A 104 10.86 -7.38 -1.69
CA LEU A 104 10.64 -8.69 -1.06
C LEU A 104 9.72 -9.59 -1.89
N LYS A 105 9.11 -9.09 -2.96
CA LYS A 105 8.37 -9.92 -3.91
C LYS A 105 9.35 -10.73 -4.78
N ARG A 106 9.53 -12.01 -4.42
CA ARG A 106 10.52 -12.91 -5.05
C ARG A 106 9.87 -14.08 -5.79
N LYS A 107 10.50 -14.51 -6.89
CA LYS A 107 10.25 -15.78 -7.59
C LYS A 107 11.61 -16.42 -7.90
N ASP A 108 11.82 -17.67 -7.47
CA ASP A 108 13.09 -18.38 -7.64
C ASP A 108 14.30 -17.59 -7.08
N ASN A 109 14.13 -16.97 -5.90
CA ASN A 109 15.08 -16.06 -5.22
C ASN A 109 15.43 -14.76 -5.98
N SER A 110 14.90 -14.55 -7.17
CA SER A 110 15.03 -13.32 -7.95
C SER A 110 13.86 -12.38 -7.71
N PHE A 111 14.05 -11.08 -7.97
CA PHE A 111 12.97 -10.08 -7.95
C PHE A 111 11.87 -10.48 -8.95
N ASP A 112 10.61 -10.52 -8.50
CA ASP A 112 9.46 -10.81 -9.35
C ASP A 112 8.76 -9.51 -9.77
N PRO A 113 8.92 -9.06 -11.03
CA PRO A 113 8.34 -7.80 -11.50
C PRO A 113 6.83 -7.88 -11.75
N SER A 114 6.20 -9.05 -11.56
CA SER A 114 4.77 -9.25 -11.87
C SER A 114 3.88 -8.26 -11.13
N ASN A 115 4.19 -7.93 -9.88
CA ASN A 115 3.40 -6.96 -9.12
C ASN A 115 3.68 -5.52 -9.55
N VAL A 116 4.93 -5.16 -9.86
CA VAL A 116 5.27 -3.79 -10.30
C VAL A 116 4.61 -3.43 -11.63
N LYS A 117 4.38 -4.41 -12.51
CA LYS A 117 3.63 -4.22 -13.77
C LYS A 117 2.20 -3.70 -13.56
N GLU A 118 1.64 -3.82 -12.36
CA GLU A 118 0.34 -3.21 -12.04
C GLU A 118 0.42 -1.68 -11.97
N LEU A 119 1.60 -1.08 -11.73
CA LEU A 119 1.80 0.37 -11.65
C LEU A 119 2.06 1.05 -13.00
N LEU A 120 2.39 0.28 -14.05
CA LEU A 120 2.82 0.73 -15.38
C LEU A 120 1.77 0.40 -16.43
#